data_AF-A0A8C2RC15-F1
#
_entry.id   AF-A0A8C2RC15-F1
#
_cell.length_a   1.000
_cell.length_b   1.000
_cell.length_c   1.000
_cell.angle_alpha   90.00
_cell.angle_beta   90.00
_cell.angle_gamma   90.00
#
_symmetry.space_group_name_H-M   'P 1'
#
loop_
_entity.id
_entity.type
_entity.pdbx_description
1 polymer ?
#
loop_
_entity_poly.entity_id
_entity_poly.type
_entity_poly.pdbx_seq_one_letter_code
_entity_poly.pdbx_strand_id
1 'polypeptide(L)' 'MAGSGWGPPRLDGFILTERLGSGTYATVYKAYAKNTMKG' A
#
# COMPACT_ATOMS: atom_id res chain seq x y z
N MET A 1 -14.67 2.75 14.17
CA MET A 1 -13.51 2.23 13.40
C MET A 1 -13.26 3.19 12.25
N ALA A 2 -12.03 3.67 12.08
CA ALA A 2 -11.70 4.76 11.15
C ALA A 2 -12.21 4.48 9.72
N GLY A 3 -12.79 5.52 9.12
CA GLY A 3 -13.71 5.44 7.99
C GLY A 3 -13.14 4.84 6.71
N SER A 4 -14.01 4.10 6.04
CA SER A 4 -13.87 3.54 4.70
C SER A 4 -13.87 4.62 3.61
N GLY A 5 -12.90 5.53 3.63
CA GLY A 5 -12.80 6.62 2.63
C GLY A 5 -11.39 6.93 2.14
N TRP A 6 -10.36 6.24 2.63
CA TRP A 6 -8.97 6.47 2.23
C TRP A 6 -8.50 5.21 1.50
N GLY A 7 -8.30 5.34 0.19
CA GLY A 7 -7.66 4.30 -0.60
C GLY A 7 -6.26 3.97 -0.04
N PRO A 8 -5.65 2.85 -0.47
CA PRO A 8 -4.31 2.47 -0.02
C PRO A 8 -3.31 3.63 -0.22
N PRO A 9 -2.39 3.85 0.74
CA PRO A 9 -1.44 4.95 0.65
C PRO A 9 -0.56 4.81 -0.59
N ARG A 10 -0.29 5.93 -1.29
CA ARG A 10 0.63 5.94 -2.43
C ARG A 10 2.06 6.00 -1.90
N LEU A 11 2.92 5.13 -2.43
CA LEU A 11 4.34 5.10 -2.09
C LEU A 11 5.19 5.27 -3.36
N ASP A 12 6.13 6.22 -3.32
CA ASP A 12 7.03 6.49 -4.44
C ASP A 12 8.04 5.34 -4.54
N GLY A 13 7.84 4.48 -5.54
CA GLY A 13 8.60 3.25 -5.73
C GLY A 13 7.76 1.98 -5.62
N PHE A 14 6.52 2.04 -5.15
CA PHE A 14 5.66 0.87 -5.05
C PHE A 14 4.23 1.12 -5.53
N ILE A 15 3.60 0.07 -6.04
CA ILE A 15 2.17 0.05 -6.36
C ILE A 15 1.53 -0.96 -5.41
N LEU A 16 0.78 -0.48 -4.43
CA LEU A 16 -0.01 -1.33 -3.54
C LEU A 16 -1.23 -1.87 -4.30
N THR A 17 -1.53 -3.15 -4.11
CA THR A 17 -2.64 -3.83 -4.78
C THR A 17 -3.68 -4.33 -3.78
N GLU A 18 -3.72 -5.63 -3.53
CA GLU A 18 -4.67 -6.25 -2.62
C GLU A 18 -4.23 -6.09 -1.16
N ARG A 19 -5.22 -5.89 -0.28
CA ARG A 19 -5.01 -5.94 1.17
C ARG A 19 -4.95 -7.40 1.61
N LEU A 20 -3.88 -7.75 2.29
CA LEU A 20 -3.66 -9.11 2.82
C LEU A 20 -4.20 -9.27 4.24
N GLY A 21 -4.22 -8.19 5.02
CA GLY A 21 -4.72 -8.23 6.39
C GLY A 21 -4.67 -6.89 7.10
N SER A 22 -5.24 -6.83 8.29
CA SER A 22 -5.15 -5.68 9.20
C SER A 22 -4.98 -6.14 10.64
N GLY A 23 -4.11 -5.45 11.37
CA GLY A 23 -4.03 -5.54 12.81
C GLY A 23 -4.49 -4.23 13.46
N THR A 24 -4.45 -4.20 14.79
CA THR A 24 -4.86 -3.05 15.61
C THR A 24 -4.17 -1.74 15.21
N TYR A 25 -2.95 -1.82 14.69
CA TYR A 25 -2.13 -0.64 14.37
C TYR A 25 -1.67 -0.55 12.90
N ALA A 26 -1.96 -1.55 12.08
CA ALA A 26 -1.37 -1.62 10.74
C ALA A 26 -2.27 -2.36 9.74
N THR A 27 -2.07 -2.05 8.45
CA THR A 27 -2.66 -2.79 7.34
C THR A 27 -1.54 -3.26 6.42
N VAL A 28 -1.60 -4.53 6.02
CA VAL A 28 -0.58 -5.14 5.16
C VAL A 28 -1.16 -5.30 3.76
N TYR A 29 -0.38 -4.87 2.76
CA TYR A 29 -0.75 -4.91 1.35
C TYR A 29 0.29 -5.68 0.55
N LYS A 30 -0.15 -6.35 -0.52
CA LYS A 30 0.73 -6.80 -1.58
C LYS A 30 1.18 -5.59 -2.40
N ALA A 31 2.41 -5.61 -2.88
CA ALA A 31 2.97 -4.51 -3.66
C ALA A 31 3.89 -4.99 -4.78
N TYR A 32 3.90 -4.25 -5.89
CA TYR A 32 4.93 -4.35 -6.92
C TYR A 32 5.90 -3.18 -6.80
N ALA A 33 7.20 -3.44 -6.93
CA ALA A 33 8.20 -2.38 -7.05
C ALA A 33 8.06 -1.73 -8.43
N LYS A 34 7.97 -0.40 -8.46
CA LYS A 34 8.13 0.38 -9.68
C LYS A 34 9.61 0.28 -10.04
N ASN A 35 9.91 -0.22 -11.24
CA ASN A 35 11.28 -0.20 -11.75
C ASN A 35 11.66 1.25 -12.05
N THR A 36 12.10 1.97 -11.03
CA THR A 36 12.70 3.29 -11.18
C THR A 36 14.15 3.05 -11.58
N MET A 37 14.41 2.86 -12.88
CA MET A 37 15.76 3.08 -13.39
C MET A 37 16.10 4.54 -13.09
N LYS A 38 16.87 4.77 -12.02
CA LYS A 38 17.59 6.02 -11.85
C LYS A 38 18.69 6.00 -12.91
N GLY A 39 18.46 6.72 -14.01
CA GLY A 39 19.50 7.03 -14.99
C GLY A 39 20.63 7.82 -14.37
#